data_AF-A0A950I5S9-F1
#
_entry.id   AF-A0A950I5S9-F1
#
_cell.length_a   1.000
_cell.length_b   1.000
_cell.length_c   1.000
_cell.angle_alpha   90.00
_cell.angle_beta   90.00
_cell.angle_gamma   90.00
#
_symmetry.space_group_name_H-M   'P 1'
#
loop_
_entity.id
_entity.type
_entity.pdbx_description
1 polymer ?
#
loop_
_entity_poly.entity_id
_entity_poly.type
_entity_poly.pdbx_seq_one_letter_code
_entity_poly.pdbx_strand_id
1 'polypeptide(L)'
;MQLKNAFRNLLKIRQERALPPAGPKPPVGSNIVLDRMRIRLKYPISDEQWNWLTAHGWRTVDMRSERRRYAVVPDKGVTRLLQAEGLGREVIHSKMIHLFSEEARTQRRAARAAKEAEVPLLRNSGVGA
;
A
#
# COMPACT_ATOMS: atom_id res chain seq x y z
N MET A 1 21.85 -23.77 8.71
CA MET A 1 20.88 -23.52 9.80
C MET A 1 19.68 -22.70 9.30
N GLN A 2 18.77 -23.29 8.52
CA GLN A 2 17.70 -22.57 7.79
C GLN A 2 16.27 -22.87 8.28
N LEU A 3 16.12 -23.56 9.40
CA LEU A 3 14.79 -24.00 9.88
C LEU A 3 14.07 -22.92 10.71
N LYS A 4 14.82 -22.04 11.40
CA LYS A 4 14.25 -21.03 12.32
C LYS A 4 13.46 -19.90 11.61
N ASN A 5 13.72 -19.68 10.33
CA ASN A 5 13.03 -18.64 9.55
C ASN A 5 11.70 -19.12 8.95
N ALA A 6 11.53 -20.43 8.70
CA ALA A 6 10.32 -20.99 8.13
C ALA A 6 9.18 -21.11 9.17
N PHE A 7 9.51 -21.44 10.42
CA PHE A 7 8.52 -21.57 11.49
C PHE A 7 7.86 -20.24 11.89
N ARG A 8 8.51 -19.08 11.65
CA ARG A 8 7.90 -17.75 11.86
C ARG A 8 6.84 -17.38 10.82
N ASN A 9 6.82 -18.03 9.67
CA ASN A 9 5.79 -17.82 8.63
C ASN A 9 4.59 -18.76 8.78
N LEU A 10 4.74 -19.90 9.46
CA LEU A 10 3.69 -20.94 9.54
C LEU A 10 2.67 -20.68 10.64
N LEU A 11 3.07 -20.00 11.72
CA LEU A 11 2.14 -19.47 12.69
C LEU A 11 1.62 -18.13 12.15
N LYS A 12 0.33 -18.06 11.81
CA LYS A 12 -0.46 -16.87 11.42
C LYS A 12 -0.42 -15.69 12.44
N ILE A 13 0.66 -15.50 13.19
CA ILE A 13 0.92 -14.39 14.10
C ILE A 13 1.48 -13.20 13.30
N ARG A 14 0.90 -12.91 12.14
CA ARG A 14 1.02 -11.57 11.58
C ARG A 14 -0.18 -10.83 12.10
N GLN A 15 -0.04 -10.25 13.30
CA GLN A 15 -1.03 -9.35 13.87
C GLN A 15 -1.37 -8.31 12.80
N GLU A 16 -2.61 -8.37 12.33
CA GLU A 16 -3.12 -7.40 11.36
C GLU A 16 -2.94 -6.04 12.01
N ARG A 17 -2.08 -5.21 11.42
CA ARG A 17 -1.69 -3.94 12.06
C ARG A 17 -2.96 -3.11 12.16
N ALA A 18 -3.45 -2.92 13.39
CA ALA A 18 -4.63 -2.13 13.66
C ALA A 18 -4.47 -0.74 13.03
N LEU A 19 -5.54 -0.24 12.44
CA LEU A 19 -5.57 1.09 11.86
C LEU A 19 -5.32 2.11 12.99
N PRO A 20 -4.38 3.06 12.83
CA PRO A 20 -4.19 4.10 13.83
C PRO A 20 -5.50 4.89 14.06
N PRO A 21 -5.71 5.50 15.24
CA PRO A 21 -6.89 6.31 15.50
C PRO A 21 -6.99 7.46 14.49
N ALA A 22 -8.20 7.97 14.25
CA ALA A 22 -8.41 9.13 13.39
C ALA A 22 -7.61 10.32 13.97
N GLY A 23 -6.49 10.63 13.32
CA GLY A 23 -5.61 11.72 13.74
C GLY A 23 -6.19 13.09 13.39
N PRO A 24 -5.58 14.17 13.93
CA PRO A 24 -5.95 15.54 13.55
C PRO A 24 -5.79 15.77 12.05
N LYS A 25 -6.51 16.77 11.52
CA LYS A 25 -6.43 17.17 10.11
C LYS A 25 -4.95 17.40 9.73
N PRO A 26 -4.44 16.69 8.72
CA PRO A 26 -3.04 16.82 8.32
C PRO A 26 -2.78 18.21 7.71
N PRO A 27 -1.63 18.86 8.02
CA PRO A 27 -1.21 20.05 7.31
C PRO A 27 -0.83 19.73 5.84
N VAL A 28 -0.83 20.76 5.00
CA VAL A 28 -0.34 20.65 3.61
C VAL A 28 1.09 20.11 3.60
N GLY A 29 1.38 19.21 2.67
CA GLY A 29 2.67 18.51 2.57
C GLY A 29 2.72 17.18 3.32
N SER A 30 1.74 16.89 4.18
CA SER A 30 1.66 15.63 4.92
C SER A 30 1.40 14.43 4.00
N ASN A 31 1.76 13.25 4.50
CA ASN A 31 1.45 11.99 3.85
C ASN A 31 0.28 11.33 4.57
N ILE A 32 -0.73 10.92 3.80
CA ILE A 32 -1.82 10.08 4.26
C ILE A 32 -1.73 8.72 3.57
N VAL A 33 -2.08 7.67 4.28
CA VAL A 33 -1.98 6.29 3.79
C VAL A 33 -3.28 5.54 3.99
N LEU A 34 -3.52 4.57 3.10
CA LEU A 34 -4.59 3.59 3.19
C LEU A 34 -4.07 2.25 2.67
N ASP A 35 -3.98 1.25 3.55
CA ASP A 35 -3.35 -0.06 3.31
C ASP A 35 -1.94 0.02 2.68
N ARG A 36 -1.84 -0.08 1.34
CA ARG A 36 -0.59 -0.01 0.56
C ARG A 36 -0.48 1.23 -0.30
N MET A 37 -1.43 2.16 -0.21
CA MET A 37 -1.43 3.40 -0.95
C MET A 37 -0.95 4.56 -0.08
N ARG A 38 -0.29 5.51 -0.71
CA ARG A 38 0.12 6.77 -0.10
C ARG A 38 -0.26 7.94 -0.99
N ILE A 39 -0.89 8.95 -0.38
CA ILE A 39 -1.13 10.26 -0.96
C ILE A 39 -0.22 11.26 -0.24
N ARG A 40 0.47 12.10 -1.02
CA ARG A 40 1.06 13.33 -0.49
C ARG A 40 0.06 14.46 -0.72
N LEU A 41 -0.38 15.11 0.35
CA LEU A 41 -1.29 16.23 0.26
C LEU A 41 -0.54 17.46 -0.27
N LYS A 42 -0.84 17.86 -1.51
CA LYS A 42 -0.30 19.09 -2.10
C LYS A 42 -1.21 20.30 -1.90
N TYR A 43 -2.48 20.06 -1.62
CA TYR A 43 -3.52 21.07 -1.46
C TYR A 43 -4.12 20.98 -0.05
N PRO A 44 -4.63 22.09 0.49
CA PRO A 44 -5.42 22.04 1.72
C PRO A 44 -6.69 21.21 1.50
N ILE A 45 -7.09 20.46 2.52
CA ILE A 45 -8.34 19.71 2.53
C ILE A 45 -9.28 20.31 3.56
N SER A 46 -10.58 20.28 3.28
CA SER A 46 -11.60 20.70 4.25
C SER A 46 -11.76 19.66 5.36
N ASP A 47 -12.35 20.05 6.49
CA ASP A 47 -12.63 19.12 7.58
C ASP A 47 -13.64 18.04 7.15
N GLU A 48 -14.60 18.38 6.28
CA GLU A 48 -15.51 17.41 5.68
C GLU A 48 -14.78 16.37 4.82
N GLN A 49 -13.86 16.81 3.96
CA GLN A 49 -13.03 15.90 3.14
C GLN A 49 -12.17 15.01 4.04
N TRP A 50 -11.60 15.55 5.12
CA TRP A 50 -10.80 14.79 6.06
C TRP A 50 -11.65 13.77 6.85
N ASN A 51 -12.84 14.15 7.30
CA ASN A 51 -13.78 13.25 7.97
C ASN A 51 -14.20 12.11 7.03
N TRP A 52 -14.47 12.43 5.76
CA TRP A 52 -14.78 11.42 4.75
C TRP A 52 -13.59 10.48 4.51
N LEU A 53 -12.38 11.01 4.35
CA LEU A 53 -11.16 10.21 4.17
C LEU A 53 -10.91 9.29 5.38
N THR A 54 -11.06 9.80 6.60
CA THR A 54 -10.87 9.01 7.82
C THR A 54 -11.96 7.96 8.00
N ALA A 55 -13.20 8.23 7.61
CA ALA A 55 -14.27 7.23 7.55
C ALA A 55 -13.92 6.08 6.58
N HIS A 56 -13.23 6.39 5.49
CA HIS A 56 -12.73 5.42 4.51
C HIS A 56 -11.36 4.82 4.89
N GLY A 57 -10.91 5.00 6.14
CA GLY A 57 -9.70 4.36 6.68
C GLY A 57 -8.38 5.07 6.38
N TRP A 58 -8.39 6.24 5.73
CA TRP A 58 -7.17 7.02 5.51
C TRP A 58 -6.63 7.58 6.82
N ARG A 59 -5.30 7.56 6.99
CA ARG A 59 -4.63 8.05 8.19
C ARG A 59 -3.38 8.85 7.86
N THR A 60 -3.12 9.87 8.66
CA THR A 60 -1.87 10.64 8.59
C THR A 60 -0.74 9.78 9.13
N VAL A 61 0.38 9.74 8.41
CA VAL A 61 1.57 8.98 8.82
C VAL A 61 2.82 9.82 8.63
N ASP A 62 3.69 9.78 9.64
CA ASP A 62 5.04 10.31 9.54
C ASP A 62 5.94 9.32 8.78
N MET A 63 6.37 9.73 7.59
CA MET A 63 7.27 8.95 6.74
C MET A 63 8.69 8.82 7.31
N ARG A 64 9.06 9.57 8.36
CA ARG A 64 10.37 9.44 9.02
C ARG A 64 10.49 8.13 9.80
N SER A 65 9.40 7.68 10.41
CA SER A 65 9.35 6.43 11.18
C SER A 65 8.79 5.25 10.39
N GLU A 66 7.94 5.52 9.40
CA GLU A 66 7.30 4.47 8.61
C GLU A 66 8.21 3.93 7.49
N ARG A 67 8.47 2.62 7.54
CA ARG A 67 9.34 1.90 6.60
C ARG A 67 8.57 1.04 5.60
N ARG A 68 7.22 1.06 5.65
CA ARG A 68 6.39 0.36 4.66
C ARG A 68 6.60 0.92 3.27
N ARG A 69 6.63 0.02 2.28
CA ARG A 69 6.58 0.39 0.86
C ARG A 69 5.13 0.66 0.48
N TYR A 70 4.88 1.87 0.01
CA TYR A 70 3.56 2.29 -0.49
C TYR A 70 3.62 2.58 -1.98
N ALA A 71 2.54 2.27 -2.68
CA ALA A 71 2.26 2.78 -4.00
C ALA A 71 1.83 4.25 -3.89
N VAL A 72 2.47 5.13 -4.65
CA VAL A 72 2.15 6.55 -4.65
C VAL A 72 0.97 6.79 -5.57
N VAL A 73 -0.09 7.40 -5.03
CA VAL A 73 -1.25 7.79 -5.83
C VAL A 73 -0.87 9.01 -6.71
N PRO A 74 -1.11 8.96 -8.04
CA PRO A 74 -0.86 10.09 -8.92
C PRO A 74 -1.65 11.33 -8.51
N ASP A 75 -1.01 12.50 -8.57
CA ASP A 75 -1.64 13.78 -8.18
C ASP A 75 -2.97 14.03 -8.89
N LYS A 76 -3.07 13.70 -10.19
CA LYS A 76 -4.32 13.85 -10.95
C LYS A 76 -5.48 13.05 -10.35
N GLY A 77 -5.19 11.87 -9.80
CA GLY A 77 -6.18 11.05 -9.10
C GLY A 77 -6.59 11.68 -7.76
N VAL A 78 -5.62 12.21 -7.02
CA VAL A 78 -5.85 12.93 -5.76
C VAL A 78 -6.70 14.18 -5.98
N THR A 79 -6.36 15.00 -6.97
CA THR A 79 -7.12 16.21 -7.31
C THR A 79 -8.56 15.87 -7.68
N ARG A 80 -8.77 14.85 -8.52
CA ARG A 80 -10.12 14.37 -8.87
C ARG A 80 -10.91 13.90 -7.66
N LEU A 81 -10.27 13.19 -6.73
CA LEU A 81 -10.91 12.73 -5.50
C LEU A 81 -11.32 13.90 -4.61
N LEU A 82 -10.45 14.89 -4.43
CA LEU A 82 -10.71 16.06 -3.59
C LEU A 82 -11.76 17.01 -4.19
N GLN A 83 -11.78 17.15 -5.52
CA GLN A 83 -12.76 18.00 -6.22
C GLN A 83 -14.14 17.35 -6.35
N ALA A 84 -14.24 16.03 -6.25
CA ALA A 84 -15.52 15.35 -6.31
C ALA A 84 -16.27 15.48 -4.97
N GLU A 85 -17.59 15.58 -5.07
CA GLU A 85 -18.49 15.69 -3.92
C GLU A 85 -19.49 14.51 -3.91
N GLY A 86 -20.01 14.20 -2.73
CA GLY A 86 -21.00 13.15 -2.52
C GLY A 86 -20.65 11.82 -3.21
N LEU A 87 -21.58 11.30 -4.00
CA LEU A 87 -21.45 10.02 -4.71
C LEU A 87 -20.31 10.00 -5.74
N GLY A 88 -19.96 11.15 -6.32
CA GLY A 88 -18.85 11.22 -7.27
C GLY A 88 -17.51 10.87 -6.61
N ARG A 89 -17.34 11.29 -5.34
CA ARG A 89 -16.15 10.98 -4.54
C ARG A 89 -16.04 9.48 -4.27
N GLU A 90 -17.17 8.85 -3.94
CA GLU A 90 -17.27 7.41 -3.67
C GLU A 90 -16.85 6.56 -4.87
N VAL A 91 -17.36 6.89 -6.06
CA VAL A 91 -17.05 6.17 -7.30
C VAL A 91 -15.56 6.29 -7.64
N ILE A 92 -14.99 7.49 -7.51
CA ILE A 92 -13.57 7.73 -7.79
C ILE A 92 -12.69 6.96 -6.80
N HIS A 93 -13.04 6.97 -5.52
CA HIS A 93 -12.30 6.25 -4.49
C HIS A 93 -12.37 4.74 -4.66
N SER A 94 -13.56 4.18 -4.87
CA SER A 94 -13.75 2.76 -5.15
C SER A 94 -12.95 2.31 -6.37
N LYS A 95 -12.99 3.10 -7.46
CA LYS A 95 -12.19 2.84 -8.66
C LYS A 95 -10.69 2.90 -8.37
N MET A 96 -10.24 3.87 -7.59
CA MET A 96 -8.84 4.00 -7.19
C MET A 96 -8.38 2.78 -6.38
N ILE A 97 -9.11 2.38 -5.34
CA ILE A 97 -8.80 1.19 -4.54
C ILE A 97 -8.70 -0.04 -5.44
N HIS A 98 -9.67 -0.25 -6.32
CA HIS A 98 -9.71 -1.40 -7.21
C HIS A 98 -8.46 -1.46 -8.11
N LEU A 99 -8.15 -0.35 -8.80
CA LEU A 99 -6.97 -0.27 -9.68
C LEU A 99 -5.66 -0.56 -8.94
N PHE A 100 -5.45 0.06 -7.76
CA PHE A 100 -4.25 -0.19 -6.97
C PHE A 100 -4.18 -1.62 -6.42
N SER A 101 -5.33 -2.23 -6.10
CA SER A 101 -5.38 -3.63 -5.66
C SER A 101 -4.96 -4.61 -6.76
N GLU A 102 -5.39 -4.35 -8.00
CA GLU A 102 -5.05 -5.16 -9.17
C GLU A 102 -3.58 -4.99 -9.58
N GLU A 103 -3.07 -3.75 -9.57
CA GLU A 103 -1.65 -3.49 -9.79
C GLU A 103 -0.78 -4.21 -8.76
N ALA A 104 -1.17 -4.19 -7.49
CA ALA A 104 -0.44 -4.89 -6.44
C ALA A 104 -0.47 -6.42 -6.61
N ARG A 105 -1.55 -6.99 -7.15
CA ARG A 105 -1.64 -8.43 -7.48
C ARG A 105 -0.72 -8.77 -8.65
N THR A 106 -0.74 -7.96 -9.70
CA THR A 106 0.08 -8.14 -10.89
C THR A 106 1.56 -8.04 -10.57
N GLN A 107 1.99 -7.05 -9.79
CA GLN A 107 3.38 -6.90 -9.35
C GLN A 107 3.85 -8.11 -8.52
N ARG A 108 3.01 -8.68 -7.65
CA ARG A 108 3.36 -9.89 -6.89
C ARG A 108 3.52 -11.11 -7.79
N ARG A 109 2.65 -11.27 -8.80
CA ARG A 109 2.74 -12.35 -9.79
C ARG A 109 4.02 -12.22 -10.62
N ALA A 110 4.31 -11.03 -11.13
CA ALA A 110 5.52 -10.75 -11.88
C ALA A 110 6.80 -10.98 -11.05
N ALA A 111 6.83 -10.52 -9.80
CA ALA A 111 7.97 -10.75 -8.90
C ALA A 111 8.18 -12.24 -8.57
N ARG A 112 7.09 -13.02 -8.46
CA ARG A 112 7.17 -14.47 -8.27
C ARG A 112 7.70 -15.17 -9.52
N ALA A 113 7.19 -14.82 -10.71
CA ALA A 113 7.66 -15.37 -11.97
C ALA A 113 9.14 -15.04 -12.23
N ALA A 114 9.57 -13.80 -11.94
CA ALA A 114 10.98 -13.41 -12.04
C ALA A 114 11.88 -14.22 -11.10
N LYS A 115 11.43 -14.45 -9.86
CA LYS A 115 12.17 -15.28 -8.89
C LYS A 115 12.23 -16.76 -9.29
N GLU A 116 11.18 -17.29 -9.92
CA GLU A 116 11.17 -18.67 -10.45
C GLU A 116 12.07 -18.78 -11.71
N ALA A 117 12.14 -17.74 -12.55
CA ALA A 117 13.00 -17.68 -13.72
C ALA A 117 14.50 -17.50 -13.39
N GLU A 118 14.84 -16.95 -12.21
CA GLU A 118 16.22 -16.80 -11.74
C GLU A 118 16.78 -18.08 -11.09
N VAL A 119 15.97 -19.15 -10.96
CA VAL A 119 16.38 -20.47 -10.45
C VAL A 119 16.46 -21.50 -11.59
N PRO A 120 17.43 -21.37 -12.52
CA PRO A 120 18.09 -22.57 -13.02
C PRO A 120 19.56 -22.33 -13.40
N LEU A 121 20.52 -22.82 -12.58
CA LEU A 121 21.84 -23.37 -12.99
C LEU A 121 22.80 -23.76 -11.83
N LEU A 122 22.29 -24.10 -10.63
CA LEU A 122 23.11 -24.78 -9.60
C LEU A 122 22.67 -26.23 -9.36
N ARG A 123 22.30 -26.93 -10.45
CA ARG A 123 22.08 -28.37 -10.48
C ARG A 123 22.70 -28.97 -11.76
N ASN A 124 24.02 -28.86 -11.88
CA ASN A 124 24.85 -29.80 -12.64
C ASN A 124 26.33 -29.46 -12.44
N SER A 125 26.88 -29.88 -11.30
CA SER A 125 28.33 -29.91 -11.07
C SER A 125 28.61 -31.07 -10.13
N GLY A 126 28.55 -32.28 -10.68
CA GLY A 126 28.85 -33.49 -9.94
C GLY A 126 28.18 -34.70 -10.56
N VAL A 127 28.83 -35.28 -11.57
CA VAL A 127 28.98 -36.73 -11.84
C VAL A 127 29.78 -36.87 -13.15
N GLY A 128 30.81 -37.72 -13.14
CA GLY A 128 31.62 -38.13 -14.31
C GLY A 128 33.11 -37.87 -14.02
N ALA A 129 33.76 -38.68 -13.17
CA ALA A 129 34.29 -40.02 -13.42
C ALA A 129 35.52 -39.99 -14.33
#